data_AF-A0A2N5ZF93-F1
#
_entry.id   AF-A0A2N5ZF93-F1
#
_cell.length_a   1.000
_cell.length_b   1.000
_cell.length_c   1.000
_cell.angle_alpha   90.00
_cell.angle_beta   90.00
_cell.angle_gamma   90.00
#
_symmetry.space_group_name_H-M   'P 1'
#
loop_
_entity.id
_entity.type
_entity.pdbx_description
1 polymer ?
#
loop_
_entity_poly.entity_id
_entity_poly.type
_entity_poly.pdbx_seq_one_letter_code
_entity_poly.pdbx_strand_id
1 'polypeptide(L)'
;MKKTRLFLLLSLFIVSSVFALRLDYYDGHTEHTDSLYYQKGYFGFNGRQVNRDEIKGVRFVIEKKKEQSEKAAPAKVAEAKPLEKDMFWIFKKANEMQKKYPDASGLILWDRGGYYLKKDGSRVYRYHFLGKILKEDTKGWGELSYGIEEGRDKVDFVKARSITSDGKYYSFDPASVKESVPSDSSSSLSKNRKIKNASIPNAEVGTFVEYIIEKTTYNPFKKDFFFPSFGFLSSEPVMLSEFTVQVPEDVKLNYVYRNIPDGFTPEVKYDKGMKTYVWTMKDVDPMISEPYSPGYYEIAPVIKCSTLSSWDEFLKWEKGFLEERVVATDYVKEKTHEIVKGAKTKEEQLAKIYHWLQQNIRYLSIKSGIGSGWSGHKAEITLKNKFGDCIDKAILFSAMGKVIGVKIVPIGLLTNTTYKAEYRIPQFNNNHAIVKVYLDGKSFFLDTTSENYRYPYFRDDDHGVQVHNPLEEKIDYIPLPDPKD
;
A
#
# COMPACT_ATOMS: atom_id res chain seq x y z
N MET A 1 33.21 51.55 22.85
CA MET A 1 32.83 50.87 21.58
C MET A 1 32.31 49.48 21.91
N LYS A 2 30.98 49.32 21.98
CA LYS A 2 30.29 48.06 22.28
C LYS A 2 30.07 47.29 20.97
N LYS A 3 30.48 46.02 20.90
CA LYS A 3 30.17 45.11 19.78
C LYS A 3 28.84 44.42 20.06
N THR A 4 27.81 44.79 19.31
CA THR A 4 26.50 44.14 19.28
C THR A 4 26.61 42.85 18.48
N ARG A 5 26.30 41.69 19.08
CA ARG A 5 26.13 40.42 18.36
C ARG A 5 24.67 40.29 17.94
N LEU A 6 24.46 40.10 16.64
CA LEU A 6 23.19 39.85 16.00
C LEU A 6 22.68 38.45 16.40
N PHE A 7 21.58 38.38 17.15
CA PHE A 7 20.84 37.15 17.37
C PHE A 7 19.83 36.98 16.23
N LEU A 8 19.95 35.90 15.46
CA LEU A 8 18.97 35.54 14.44
C LEU A 8 17.72 34.97 15.13
N LEU A 9 16.61 35.71 15.05
CA LEU A 9 15.27 35.21 15.34
C LEU A 9 14.82 34.30 14.20
N LEU A 10 14.53 33.04 14.50
CA LEU A 10 13.81 32.15 13.59
C LEU A 10 12.35 32.09 14.04
N SER A 11 11.51 32.99 13.50
CA SER A 11 10.07 32.94 13.70
C SER A 11 9.46 31.94 12.70
N LEU A 12 9.21 30.70 13.15
CA LEU A 12 8.40 29.73 12.42
C LEU A 12 6.94 29.88 12.90
N PHE A 13 6.04 30.36 12.05
CA PHE A 13 4.61 30.19 12.28
C PHE A 13 4.24 28.73 11.96
N ILE A 14 4.19 27.89 13.00
CA ILE A 14 3.71 26.51 12.93
C ILE A 14 2.25 26.49 13.40
N VAL A 15 1.37 25.95 12.56
CA VAL A 15 0.01 25.55 12.94
C VAL A 15 0.12 24.51 14.05
N SER A 16 -0.51 24.79 15.19
CA SER A 16 -0.29 24.20 16.51
C SER A 16 -0.41 22.67 16.59
N SER A 17 0.73 21.98 16.45
CA SER A 17 1.00 20.73 17.15
C SER A 17 2.09 21.02 18.19
N VAL A 18 1.74 20.94 19.47
CA VAL A 18 2.71 21.13 20.56
C VAL A 18 3.52 19.84 20.62
N PHE A 19 4.77 19.87 20.16
CA PHE A 19 5.69 18.74 20.33
C PHE A 19 6.20 18.77 21.77
N ALA A 20 5.93 17.71 22.54
CA ALA A 20 6.55 17.50 23.84
C ALA A 20 7.85 16.69 23.65
N LEU A 21 8.91 17.08 24.34
CA LEU A 21 10.15 16.31 24.40
C LEU A 21 10.07 15.30 25.53
N ARG A 22 10.35 14.03 25.25
CA ARG A 22 10.50 12.98 26.26
C ARG A 22 11.98 12.67 26.47
N LEU A 23 12.43 12.70 27.71
CA LEU A 23 13.74 12.25 28.14
C LEU A 23 13.60 10.85 28.76
N ASP A 24 14.36 9.89 28.27
CA ASP A 24 14.48 8.55 28.83
C ASP A 24 15.81 8.45 29.59
N TYR A 25 15.77 7.91 30.80
CA TYR A 25 16.94 7.75 31.65
C TYR A 25 17.43 6.30 31.68
N TYR A 26 18.68 6.10 32.09
CA TYR A 26 19.28 4.76 32.14
C TYR A 26 18.69 3.85 33.23
N ASP A 27 18.15 4.42 34.30
CA ASP A 27 17.45 3.72 35.38
C ASP A 27 15.97 3.39 35.04
N GLY A 28 15.50 3.76 33.85
CA GLY A 28 14.17 3.45 33.34
C GLY A 28 13.10 4.53 33.58
N HIS A 29 13.40 5.63 34.28
CA HIS A 29 12.44 6.72 34.40
C HIS A 29 12.35 7.57 33.13
N THR A 30 11.23 8.27 32.97
CA THR A 30 10.96 9.08 31.77
C THR A 30 10.30 10.39 32.15
N GLU A 31 10.68 11.49 31.50
CA GLU A 31 10.11 12.81 31.78
C GLU A 31 9.76 13.57 30.51
N HIS A 32 8.71 14.40 30.60
CA HIS A 32 8.20 15.21 29.50
C HIS A 32 8.48 16.70 29.76
N THR A 33 8.90 17.42 28.73
CA THR A 33 9.11 18.87 28.78
C THR A 33 8.81 19.52 27.43
N ASP A 34 8.32 20.75 27.45
CA ASP A 34 8.08 21.53 26.23
C ASP A 34 9.35 22.26 25.75
N SER A 35 10.40 22.31 26.58
CA SER A 35 11.64 23.01 26.25
C SER A 35 12.84 22.32 26.88
N LEU A 36 13.86 22.07 26.06
CA LEU A 36 15.11 21.44 26.48
C LEU A 36 16.28 22.20 25.85
N TYR A 37 17.27 22.56 26.65
CA TYR A 37 18.55 23.06 26.15
C TYR A 37 19.69 22.17 26.63
N TYR A 38 20.76 22.12 25.85
CA TYR A 38 21.96 21.37 26.21
C TYR A 38 23.16 22.32 26.30
N GLN A 39 23.81 22.36 27.46
CA GLN A 39 24.96 23.23 27.68
C GLN A 39 25.95 22.57 28.65
N LYS A 40 27.23 22.52 28.25
CA LYS A 40 28.35 22.06 29.10
C LYS A 40 28.14 20.69 29.76
N GLY A 41 27.56 19.72 29.05
CA GLY A 41 27.35 18.37 29.57
C GLY A 41 26.04 18.18 30.34
N TYR A 42 25.19 19.22 30.42
CA TYR A 42 23.91 19.16 31.14
C TYR A 42 22.75 19.45 30.20
N PHE A 43 21.67 18.70 30.40
CA PHE A 43 20.35 18.99 29.86
C PHE A 43 19.59 19.86 30.85
N GLY A 44 19.15 21.04 30.41
CA GLY A 44 18.33 21.95 31.20
C GLY A 44 16.90 22.01 30.69
N PHE A 45 15.93 21.83 31.59
CA PHE A 45 14.50 21.85 31.31
C PHE A 45 13.71 22.04 32.62
N ASN A 46 12.49 22.57 32.55
CA ASN A 46 11.61 22.79 33.70
C ASN A 46 12.29 23.49 34.92
N GLY A 47 13.25 24.39 34.67
CA GLY A 47 13.99 25.11 35.71
C GLY A 47 15.09 24.32 36.42
N ARG A 48 15.41 23.09 35.99
CA ARG A 48 16.49 22.25 36.55
C ARG A 48 17.47 21.76 35.50
N GLN A 49 18.60 21.19 35.95
CA GLN A 49 19.65 20.61 35.10
C GLN A 49 19.92 19.14 35.48
N VAL A 50 20.16 18.31 34.49
CA VAL A 50 20.44 16.86 34.60
C VAL A 50 21.70 16.56 33.82
N ASN A 51 22.60 15.72 34.36
CA ASN A 51 23.82 15.35 33.67
C ASN A 51 23.50 14.51 32.41
N ARG A 52 24.20 14.76 31.30
CA ARG A 52 24.08 13.97 30.07
C ARG A 52 24.18 12.47 30.29
N ASP A 53 25.02 12.04 31.22
CA ASP A 53 25.31 10.63 31.48
C ASP A 53 24.13 9.88 32.12
N GLU A 54 23.17 10.61 32.71
CA GLU A 54 21.94 10.04 33.26
C GLU A 54 20.89 9.77 32.17
N ILE A 55 21.02 10.41 31.01
CA ILE A 55 20.01 10.40 29.95
C ILE A 55 20.35 9.36 28.88
N LYS A 56 19.52 8.34 28.77
CA LYS A 56 19.59 7.31 27.74
C LYS A 56 19.19 7.85 26.36
N GLY A 57 18.21 8.73 26.29
CA GLY A 57 17.80 9.34 25.02
C GLY A 57 16.80 10.49 25.17
N VAL A 58 16.71 11.32 24.13
CA VAL A 58 15.71 12.39 24.01
C VAL A 58 14.90 12.12 22.75
N ARG A 59 13.56 12.12 22.86
CA ARG A 59 12.64 11.83 21.77
C ARG A 59 11.63 12.96 21.61
N PHE A 60 11.32 13.31 20.38
CA PHE A 60 10.18 14.16 20.08
C PHE A 60 8.92 13.30 20.10
N VAL A 61 8.00 13.60 21.02
CA VAL A 61 6.72 12.90 21.14
C VAL A 61 5.63 13.84 20.65
N ILE A 62 4.89 13.37 19.65
CA ILE A 62 3.63 14.01 19.27
C ILE A 62 2.62 13.59 20.33
N GLU A 63 2.41 14.43 21.34
CA GLU A 63 1.22 14.29 22.15
C GLU A 63 0.02 14.59 21.25
N LYS A 64 -0.75 13.55 20.92
CA LYS A 64 -2.15 13.79 20.53
C LYS A 64 -2.77 14.52 21.71
N LYS A 65 -2.97 15.83 21.60
CA LYS A 65 -4.00 16.50 22.39
C LYS A 65 -5.22 15.60 22.27
N LYS A 66 -5.68 15.04 23.39
CA LYS A 66 -7.09 14.71 23.50
C LYS A 66 -7.77 16.04 23.24
N GLU A 67 -8.16 16.29 21.99
CA GLU A 67 -9.32 17.10 21.76
C GLU A 67 -10.34 16.55 22.74
N GLN A 68 -10.73 17.39 23.70
CA GLN A 68 -12.04 17.25 24.28
C GLN A 68 -12.96 17.30 23.07
N SER A 69 -13.24 16.13 22.50
CA SER A 69 -14.44 15.95 21.72
C SER A 69 -15.51 16.54 22.60
N GLU A 70 -16.21 17.56 22.11
CA GLU A 70 -17.58 17.78 22.53
C GLU A 70 -18.16 16.39 22.72
N LYS A 71 -18.60 16.06 23.94
CA LYS A 71 -19.13 14.73 24.23
C LYS A 71 -20.21 14.49 23.19
N ALA A 72 -19.85 13.71 22.16
CA ALA A 72 -20.83 13.14 21.27
C ALA A 72 -21.83 12.48 22.21
N ALA A 73 -23.12 12.72 21.96
CA ALA A 73 -24.18 12.00 22.65
C ALA A 73 -23.74 10.53 22.75
N PRO A 74 -23.84 9.90 23.94
CA PRO A 74 -23.36 8.53 24.11
C PRO A 74 -23.91 7.71 22.95
N ALA A 75 -23.01 7.11 22.17
CA ALA A 75 -23.41 6.23 21.08
C ALA A 75 -24.47 5.29 21.66
N LYS A 76 -25.64 5.22 21.04
CA LYS A 76 -26.71 4.34 21.52
C LYS A 76 -26.08 2.98 21.80
N VAL A 77 -26.10 2.54 23.06
CA VAL A 77 -25.58 1.24 23.44
C VAL A 77 -26.30 0.23 22.56
N ALA A 78 -25.55 -0.52 21.76
CA ALA A 78 -26.14 -1.49 20.85
C ALA A 78 -27.04 -2.43 21.66
N GLU A 79 -28.30 -2.56 21.26
CA GLU A 79 -29.23 -3.44 21.96
C GLU A 79 -28.82 -4.90 21.73
N ALA A 80 -28.72 -5.65 22.84
CA ALA A 80 -28.40 -7.07 22.78
C ALA A 80 -29.56 -7.85 22.16
N LYS A 81 -29.27 -8.68 21.16
CA LYS A 81 -30.25 -9.56 20.50
C LYS A 81 -29.85 -11.03 20.66
N PRO A 82 -30.82 -11.97 20.77
CA PRO A 82 -30.51 -13.38 20.84
C PRO A 82 -29.92 -13.86 19.51
N LEU A 83 -28.84 -14.63 19.56
CA LEU A 83 -28.21 -15.24 18.39
C LEU A 83 -29.13 -16.29 17.78
N GLU A 84 -29.13 -16.38 16.46
CA GLU A 84 -29.88 -17.39 15.73
C GLU A 84 -29.36 -18.81 16.05
N LYS A 85 -30.28 -19.78 16.24
CA LYS A 85 -29.92 -21.15 16.68
C LYS A 85 -28.99 -21.88 15.71
N ASP A 86 -29.11 -21.58 14.43
CA ASP A 86 -28.26 -22.12 13.35
C ASP A 86 -26.82 -21.62 13.42
N MET A 87 -26.52 -20.62 14.25
CA MET A 87 -25.16 -20.13 14.52
C MET A 87 -24.52 -20.77 15.76
N PHE A 88 -25.25 -21.56 16.57
CA PHE A 88 -24.73 -22.08 17.84
C PHE A 88 -23.55 -23.06 17.67
N TRP A 89 -23.34 -23.60 16.47
CA TRP A 89 -22.19 -24.46 16.16
C TRP A 89 -20.84 -23.76 16.36
N ILE A 90 -20.79 -22.41 16.27
CA ILE A 90 -19.56 -21.63 16.42
C ILE A 90 -18.92 -21.85 17.78
N PHE A 91 -19.73 -21.99 18.85
CA PHE A 91 -19.23 -22.20 20.21
C PHE A 91 -18.54 -23.55 20.34
N LYS A 92 -19.18 -24.61 19.83
CA LYS A 92 -18.62 -25.97 19.85
C LYS A 92 -17.30 -26.00 19.09
N LYS A 93 -17.30 -25.51 17.85
CA LYS A 93 -16.12 -25.61 16.99
C LYS A 93 -14.98 -24.69 17.45
N ALA A 94 -15.26 -23.51 17.99
CA ALA A 94 -14.23 -22.68 18.61
C ALA A 94 -13.60 -23.35 19.83
N ASN A 95 -14.38 -24.06 20.66
CA ASN A 95 -13.83 -24.82 21.78
C ASN A 95 -12.93 -25.98 21.31
N GLU A 96 -13.29 -26.65 20.20
CA GLU A 96 -12.43 -27.69 19.59
C GLU A 96 -11.11 -27.09 19.06
N MET A 97 -11.19 -25.97 18.33
CA MET A 97 -10.01 -25.27 17.83
C MET A 97 -9.13 -24.74 18.95
N GLN A 98 -9.69 -24.18 20.02
CA GLN A 98 -8.94 -23.67 21.17
C GLN A 98 -8.16 -24.78 21.88
N LYS A 99 -8.69 -26.01 21.91
CA LYS A 99 -7.95 -27.17 22.43
C LYS A 99 -6.79 -27.57 21.53
N LYS A 100 -6.95 -27.47 20.21
CA LYS A 100 -5.90 -27.78 19.22
C LYS A 100 -4.81 -26.70 19.20
N TYR A 101 -5.18 -25.44 19.37
CA TYR A 101 -4.30 -24.28 19.34
C TYR A 101 -4.39 -23.48 20.64
N PRO A 102 -3.85 -24.00 21.76
CA PRO A 102 -3.99 -23.38 23.08
C PRO A 102 -3.32 -22.00 23.16
N ASP A 103 -2.28 -21.77 22.34
CA ASP A 103 -1.50 -20.54 22.34
C ASP A 103 -2.00 -19.51 21.32
N ALA A 104 -3.03 -19.82 20.52
CA ALA A 104 -3.56 -18.89 19.53
C ALA A 104 -4.13 -17.64 20.22
N SER A 105 -3.90 -16.47 19.62
CA SER A 105 -4.42 -15.20 20.13
C SER A 105 -5.87 -14.98 19.66
N GLY A 106 -6.27 -15.62 18.57
CA GLY A 106 -7.64 -15.68 18.08
C GLY A 106 -7.90 -16.95 17.29
N LEU A 107 -9.15 -17.21 16.92
CA LEU A 107 -9.53 -18.34 16.09
C LEU A 107 -10.39 -17.85 14.94
N ILE A 108 -10.00 -18.09 13.70
CA ILE A 108 -10.77 -17.66 12.54
C ILE A 108 -11.67 -18.81 12.10
N LEU A 109 -12.97 -18.63 12.22
CA LEU A 109 -13.94 -19.64 11.82
C LEU A 109 -14.28 -19.52 10.33
N TRP A 110 -14.49 -18.29 9.85
CA TRP A 110 -14.72 -18.00 8.44
C TRP A 110 -13.77 -16.90 7.97
N ASP A 111 -13.06 -17.20 6.90
CA ASP A 111 -12.25 -16.28 6.11
C ASP A 111 -12.69 -16.42 4.64
N ARG A 112 -13.70 -15.66 4.22
CA ARG A 112 -14.31 -15.86 2.90
C ARG A 112 -14.20 -14.62 2.05
N GLY A 113 -13.37 -14.67 1.02
CA GLY A 113 -13.24 -13.61 0.02
C GLY A 113 -13.96 -13.95 -1.28
N GLY A 114 -14.63 -12.97 -1.88
CA GLY A 114 -15.38 -13.16 -3.12
C GLY A 114 -15.21 -11.98 -4.07
N TYR A 115 -14.88 -12.24 -5.34
CA TYR A 115 -14.91 -11.23 -6.39
C TYR A 115 -15.99 -11.56 -7.43
N TYR A 116 -16.81 -10.57 -7.76
CA TYR A 116 -17.97 -10.72 -8.65
C TYR A 116 -17.88 -9.68 -9.75
N LEU A 117 -17.57 -10.11 -10.97
CA LEU A 117 -17.53 -9.26 -12.17
C LEU A 117 -18.92 -9.23 -12.81
N LYS A 118 -19.45 -8.04 -13.07
CA LYS A 118 -20.71 -7.85 -13.80
C LYS A 118 -20.43 -7.63 -15.29
N LYS A 119 -21.46 -7.87 -16.12
CA LYS A 119 -21.39 -7.70 -17.59
C LYS A 119 -21.04 -6.28 -18.03
N ASP A 120 -21.38 -5.26 -17.24
CA ASP A 120 -21.06 -3.85 -17.53
C ASP A 120 -19.61 -3.44 -17.16
N GLY A 121 -18.83 -4.38 -16.59
CA GLY A 121 -17.46 -4.20 -16.13
C GLY A 121 -17.34 -3.70 -14.68
N SER A 122 -18.45 -3.30 -14.05
CA SER A 122 -18.48 -3.03 -12.62
C SER A 122 -18.29 -4.33 -11.83
N ARG A 123 -17.79 -4.22 -10.61
CA ARG A 123 -17.36 -5.39 -9.83
C ARG A 123 -17.51 -5.18 -8.35
N VAL A 124 -17.71 -6.27 -7.63
CA VAL A 124 -17.82 -6.29 -6.17
C VAL A 124 -16.73 -7.19 -5.59
N TYR A 125 -16.04 -6.71 -4.58
CA TYR A 125 -15.31 -7.55 -3.63
C TYR A 125 -16.14 -7.68 -2.36
N ARG A 126 -16.41 -8.90 -1.92
CA ARG A 126 -17.12 -9.19 -0.67
C ARG A 126 -16.21 -10.01 0.22
N TYR A 127 -16.07 -9.60 1.48
CA TYR A 127 -15.31 -10.32 2.49
C TYR A 127 -16.19 -10.64 3.68
N HIS A 128 -16.28 -11.91 4.07
CA HIS A 128 -17.03 -12.37 5.25
C HIS A 128 -16.07 -13.01 6.24
N PHE A 129 -15.93 -12.34 7.39
CA PHE A 129 -15.09 -12.76 8.49
C PHE A 129 -15.94 -13.20 9.67
N LEU A 130 -15.52 -14.26 10.35
CA LEU A 130 -16.00 -14.64 11.68
C LEU A 130 -14.81 -15.15 12.49
N GLY A 131 -14.48 -14.51 13.61
CA GLY A 131 -13.37 -14.92 14.46
C GLY A 131 -13.67 -14.78 15.94
N LYS A 132 -13.10 -15.65 16.78
CA LYS A 132 -13.14 -15.56 18.25
C LYS A 132 -11.88 -14.87 18.77
N ILE A 133 -12.05 -13.84 19.59
CA ILE A 133 -10.96 -13.14 20.26
C ILE A 133 -10.60 -13.93 21.51
N LEU A 134 -9.34 -14.35 21.65
CA LEU A 134 -8.85 -15.09 22.83
C LEU A 134 -7.90 -14.25 23.70
N LYS A 135 -7.26 -13.22 23.14
CA LYS A 135 -6.30 -12.34 23.81
C LYS A 135 -6.46 -10.90 23.37
N GLU A 136 -5.87 -9.96 24.12
CA GLU A 136 -6.02 -8.52 23.88
C GLU A 136 -5.46 -8.05 22.52
N ASP A 137 -4.41 -8.69 22.02
CA ASP A 137 -3.76 -8.39 20.73
C ASP A 137 -4.68 -8.61 19.51
N THR A 138 -5.67 -9.51 19.60
CA THR A 138 -6.64 -9.76 18.52
C THR A 138 -7.93 -8.94 18.63
N LYS A 139 -8.07 -8.08 19.66
CA LYS A 139 -9.23 -7.17 19.76
C LYS A 139 -9.35 -6.20 18.59
N GLY A 140 -8.24 -5.95 17.89
CA GLY A 140 -8.23 -5.16 16.66
C GLY A 140 -9.18 -5.69 15.57
N TRP A 141 -9.59 -6.96 15.61
CA TRP A 141 -10.63 -7.48 14.69
C TRP A 141 -12.00 -6.81 14.86
N GLY A 142 -12.24 -6.17 16.01
CA GLY A 142 -13.42 -5.33 16.24
C GLY A 142 -13.34 -3.96 15.57
N GLU A 143 -12.17 -3.52 15.12
CA GLU A 143 -11.96 -2.22 14.49
C GLU A 143 -11.89 -2.39 12.96
N LEU A 144 -12.92 -1.93 12.28
CA LEU A 144 -13.03 -2.01 10.83
C LEU A 144 -12.48 -0.72 10.21
N SER A 145 -11.56 -0.87 9.27
CA SER A 145 -11.02 0.25 8.48
C SER A 145 -10.87 -0.18 7.04
N TYR A 146 -11.45 0.59 6.11
CA TYR A 146 -11.41 0.25 4.69
C TYR A 146 -11.23 1.48 3.80
N GLY A 147 -10.19 1.45 2.96
CA GLY A 147 -9.87 2.52 2.03
C GLY A 147 -10.72 2.49 0.76
N ILE A 148 -11.19 3.66 0.32
CA ILE A 148 -11.91 3.86 -0.94
C ILE A 148 -11.29 4.97 -1.76
N GLU A 149 -11.46 4.90 -3.08
CA GLU A 149 -11.16 5.97 -4.01
C GLU A 149 -12.48 6.64 -4.44
N GLU A 150 -12.69 7.88 -4.01
CA GLU A 150 -13.87 8.67 -4.33
C GLU A 150 -13.98 8.86 -5.85
N GLY A 151 -15.20 8.68 -6.39
CA GLY A 151 -15.44 8.68 -7.84
C GLY A 151 -15.17 7.33 -8.53
N ARG A 152 -14.69 6.33 -7.79
CA ARG A 152 -14.40 4.98 -8.33
C ARG A 152 -15.03 3.85 -7.55
N ASP A 153 -14.95 3.94 -6.22
CA ASP A 153 -15.30 2.89 -5.31
C ASP A 153 -16.36 3.34 -4.30
N LYS A 154 -17.20 2.40 -3.88
CA LYS A 154 -18.04 2.51 -2.69
C LYS A 154 -17.73 1.33 -1.77
N VAL A 155 -17.74 1.56 -0.46
CA VAL A 155 -17.68 0.48 0.54
C VAL A 155 -18.88 0.55 1.49
N ASP A 156 -19.42 -0.63 1.78
CA ASP A 156 -20.52 -0.87 2.70
C ASP A 156 -20.12 -1.94 3.72
N PHE A 157 -20.31 -1.65 5.02
CA PHE A 157 -20.24 -2.65 6.08
C PHE A 157 -21.62 -3.30 6.20
N VAL A 158 -21.89 -4.32 5.38
CA VAL A 158 -23.20 -4.98 5.27
C VAL A 158 -23.63 -5.63 6.58
N LYS A 159 -22.66 -6.17 7.32
CA LYS A 159 -22.84 -6.74 8.66
C LYS A 159 -21.60 -6.41 9.47
N ALA A 160 -21.77 -6.02 10.74
CA ALA A 160 -20.69 -6.05 11.73
C ALA A 160 -21.29 -6.24 13.12
N ARG A 161 -20.87 -7.28 13.85
CA ARG A 161 -21.41 -7.57 15.18
C ARG A 161 -20.41 -8.31 16.04
N SER A 162 -20.49 -8.13 17.35
CA SER A 162 -19.90 -9.06 18.31
C SER A 162 -20.94 -10.09 18.72
N ILE A 163 -20.50 -11.27 19.13
CA ILE A 163 -21.33 -12.35 19.65
C ILE A 163 -20.70 -12.81 20.97
N THR A 164 -21.43 -12.68 22.05
CA THR A 164 -20.99 -13.06 23.39
C THR A 164 -21.16 -14.55 23.63
N SER A 165 -20.41 -15.09 24.58
CA SER A 165 -20.43 -16.52 24.92
C SER A 165 -21.79 -17.01 25.47
N ASP A 166 -22.66 -16.10 25.94
CA ASP A 166 -24.03 -16.41 26.37
C ASP A 166 -25.05 -16.41 25.21
N GLY A 167 -24.59 -16.32 23.96
CA GLY A 167 -25.46 -16.41 22.78
C GLY A 167 -26.25 -15.13 22.49
N LYS A 168 -25.74 -13.97 22.90
CA LYS A 168 -26.26 -12.67 22.46
C LYS A 168 -25.33 -12.05 21.43
N TYR A 169 -25.84 -11.13 20.63
CA TYR A 169 -25.02 -10.35 19.71
C TYR A 169 -25.34 -8.86 19.77
N TYR A 170 -24.33 -8.05 19.44
CA TYR A 170 -24.39 -6.60 19.42
C TYR A 170 -23.92 -6.11 18.05
N SER A 171 -24.81 -5.50 17.27
CA SER A 171 -24.46 -4.95 15.96
C SER A 171 -23.92 -3.53 16.09
N PHE A 172 -22.98 -3.17 15.22
CA PHE A 172 -22.62 -1.77 15.03
C PHE A 172 -23.82 -0.93 14.58
N ASP A 173 -23.78 0.38 14.86
CA ASP A 173 -24.70 1.34 14.29
C ASP A 173 -24.15 1.81 12.94
N PRO A 174 -24.84 1.63 11.80
CA PRO A 174 -24.41 2.19 10.53
C PRO A 174 -24.17 3.70 10.55
N ALA A 175 -24.86 4.44 11.43
CA ALA A 175 -24.64 5.87 11.61
C ALA A 175 -23.32 6.19 12.35
N SER A 176 -22.69 5.21 13.02
CA SER A 176 -21.39 5.40 13.69
C SER A 176 -20.19 5.25 12.74
N VAL A 177 -20.42 4.93 11.47
CA VAL A 177 -19.35 4.85 10.46
C VAL A 177 -18.79 6.25 10.23
N LYS A 178 -17.48 6.41 10.44
CA LYS A 178 -16.78 7.67 10.23
C LYS A 178 -15.95 7.62 8.96
N GLU A 179 -15.91 8.73 8.24
CA GLU A 179 -14.97 8.91 7.14
C GLU A 179 -13.78 9.75 7.61
N SER A 180 -12.59 9.31 7.24
CA SER A 180 -11.35 10.09 7.39
C SER A 180 -10.58 10.11 6.08
N VAL A 181 -9.60 11.00 5.96
CA VAL A 181 -8.62 10.97 4.88
C VAL A 181 -7.36 10.26 5.37
N PRO A 182 -6.64 9.54 4.49
CA PRO A 182 -5.33 8.99 4.84
C PRO A 182 -4.38 10.10 5.30
N SER A 183 -3.44 9.75 6.19
CA SER A 183 -2.36 10.67 6.53
C SER A 183 -1.48 10.91 5.32
N ASP A 184 -1.45 12.16 4.85
CA ASP A 184 -0.51 12.58 3.84
C ASP A 184 0.90 12.69 4.42
N SER A 185 1.90 12.46 3.57
CA SER A 185 3.30 12.76 3.89
C SER A 185 3.77 13.93 3.04
N SER A 186 4.95 14.49 3.36
CA SER A 186 5.54 15.58 2.57
C SER A 186 5.76 15.21 1.09
N SER A 187 5.84 13.91 0.76
CA SER A 187 6.10 13.38 -0.57
C SER A 187 4.91 12.61 -1.20
N SER A 188 3.78 12.47 -0.49
CA SER A 188 2.59 11.77 -0.99
C SER A 188 1.30 12.41 -0.50
N LEU A 189 0.45 12.80 -1.45
CA LEU A 189 -0.87 13.41 -1.21
C LEU A 189 -1.99 12.54 -1.78
N SER A 190 -3.03 12.32 -0.99
CA SER A 190 -4.12 11.40 -1.30
C SER A 190 -5.44 12.14 -1.56
N LYS A 191 -5.52 12.93 -2.64
CA LYS A 191 -6.65 13.85 -2.89
C LYS A 191 -8.03 13.19 -2.93
N ASN A 192 -8.13 11.96 -3.44
CA ASN A 192 -9.41 11.27 -3.64
C ASN A 192 -9.54 10.01 -2.78
N ARG A 193 -8.63 9.77 -1.83
CA ARG A 193 -8.74 8.59 -0.98
C ARG A 193 -9.46 8.95 0.31
N LYS A 194 -10.42 8.13 0.68
CA LYS A 194 -11.08 8.17 1.98
C LYS A 194 -10.93 6.83 2.67
N ILE A 195 -11.06 6.83 3.98
CA ILE A 195 -11.06 5.64 4.82
C ILE A 195 -12.39 5.63 5.56
N LYS A 196 -13.15 4.56 5.42
CA LYS A 196 -14.32 4.31 6.27
C LYS A 196 -13.90 3.52 7.49
N ASN A 197 -14.24 4.01 8.66
CA ASN A 197 -13.91 3.41 9.94
C ASN A 197 -15.19 3.09 10.72
N ALA A 198 -15.23 1.92 11.35
CA ALA A 198 -16.32 1.52 12.24
C ALA A 198 -15.75 0.65 13.37
N SER A 199 -16.34 0.74 14.56
CA SER A 199 -15.97 -0.09 15.69
C SER A 199 -17.14 -1.01 16.03
N ILE A 200 -16.85 -2.30 16.20
CA ILE A 200 -17.84 -3.30 16.58
C ILE A 200 -18.03 -3.20 18.11
N PRO A 201 -19.25 -2.95 18.59
CA PRO A 201 -19.50 -2.84 20.02
C PRO A 201 -19.21 -4.17 20.72
N ASN A 202 -18.68 -4.11 21.94
CA ASN A 202 -18.41 -5.27 22.78
C ASN A 202 -17.46 -6.31 22.14
N ALA A 203 -16.57 -5.87 21.24
CA ALA A 203 -15.47 -6.69 20.73
C ALA A 203 -14.39 -6.86 21.82
N GLU A 204 -14.59 -7.84 22.67
CA GLU A 204 -13.78 -8.09 23.86
C GLU A 204 -13.23 -9.53 23.86
N VAL A 205 -12.24 -9.78 24.72
CA VAL A 205 -11.72 -11.13 24.92
C VAL A 205 -12.85 -12.09 25.31
N GLY A 206 -12.92 -13.22 24.61
CA GLY A 206 -13.95 -14.24 24.79
C GLY A 206 -15.20 -14.06 23.93
N THR A 207 -15.32 -12.96 23.19
CA THR A 207 -16.39 -12.76 22.19
C THR A 207 -15.95 -13.18 20.80
N PHE A 208 -16.92 -13.45 19.94
CA PHE A 208 -16.70 -13.53 18.50
C PHE A 208 -16.98 -12.17 17.87
N VAL A 209 -16.31 -11.87 16.77
CA VAL A 209 -16.65 -10.77 15.86
C VAL A 209 -16.97 -11.33 14.49
N GLU A 210 -18.06 -10.86 13.90
CA GLU A 210 -18.50 -11.24 12.55
C GLU A 210 -18.76 -9.98 11.74
N TYR A 211 -18.21 -9.91 10.53
CA TYR A 211 -18.51 -8.82 9.63
C TYR A 211 -18.52 -9.24 8.16
N ILE A 212 -19.27 -8.49 7.37
CA ILE A 212 -19.33 -8.58 5.92
C ILE A 212 -19.05 -7.20 5.35
N ILE A 213 -17.96 -7.08 4.59
CA ILE A 213 -17.58 -5.86 3.89
C ILE A 213 -17.81 -6.06 2.40
N GLU A 214 -18.46 -5.10 1.75
CA GLU A 214 -18.60 -5.07 0.30
C GLU A 214 -17.98 -3.80 -0.27
N LYS A 215 -17.00 -3.98 -1.15
CA LYS A 215 -16.43 -2.92 -1.98
C LYS A 215 -16.98 -3.05 -3.39
N THR A 216 -17.75 -2.08 -3.83
CA THR A 216 -18.19 -1.97 -5.24
C THR A 216 -17.28 -1.00 -5.99
N THR A 217 -16.62 -1.46 -7.04
CA THR A 217 -15.92 -0.61 -8.00
C THR A 217 -16.81 -0.42 -9.23
N TYR A 218 -17.40 0.76 -9.36
CA TYR A 218 -18.32 1.10 -10.45
C TYR A 218 -17.63 1.81 -11.63
N ASN A 219 -16.45 2.38 -11.42
CA ASN A 219 -15.64 3.03 -12.45
C ASN A 219 -14.21 2.46 -12.51
N PRO A 220 -14.03 1.21 -12.96
CA PRO A 220 -12.69 0.62 -13.05
C PRO A 220 -11.85 1.30 -14.13
N PHE A 221 -10.52 1.26 -13.99
CA PHE A 221 -9.61 1.85 -14.99
C PHE A 221 -9.78 1.27 -16.39
N LYS A 222 -10.10 -0.03 -16.47
CA LYS A 222 -10.45 -0.74 -17.69
C LYS A 222 -11.46 -1.83 -17.35
N LYS A 223 -12.59 -1.85 -18.07
CA LYS A 223 -13.79 -2.64 -17.71
C LYS A 223 -13.56 -4.15 -17.80
N ASP A 224 -12.83 -4.56 -18.82
CA ASP A 224 -12.43 -5.93 -19.17
C ASP A 224 -11.20 -6.43 -18.41
N PHE A 225 -10.47 -5.54 -17.72
CA PHE A 225 -9.33 -5.91 -16.88
C PHE A 225 -9.80 -6.26 -15.48
N PHE A 226 -9.73 -7.53 -15.09
CA PHE A 226 -10.17 -8.03 -13.78
C PHE A 226 -9.17 -9.05 -13.22
N PHE A 227 -8.64 -8.75 -12.03
CA PHE A 227 -7.53 -9.49 -11.43
C PHE A 227 -7.81 -9.90 -9.97
N PRO A 228 -8.76 -10.83 -9.71
CA PRO A 228 -9.00 -11.35 -8.36
C PRO A 228 -7.75 -12.01 -7.78
N SER A 229 -7.56 -11.91 -6.47
CA SER A 229 -6.52 -12.67 -5.77
C SER A 229 -6.93 -12.93 -4.33
N PHE A 230 -6.43 -14.01 -3.75
CA PHE A 230 -6.74 -14.38 -2.37
C PHE A 230 -5.64 -15.26 -1.79
N GLY A 231 -5.28 -15.02 -0.52
CA GLY A 231 -4.38 -15.86 0.26
C GLY A 231 -5.17 -16.61 1.33
N PHE A 232 -4.80 -17.86 1.58
CA PHE A 232 -5.53 -18.75 2.50
C PHE A 232 -4.87 -18.85 3.89
N LEU A 233 -3.81 -18.09 4.14
CA LEU A 233 -3.01 -18.15 5.36
C LEU A 233 -3.29 -16.94 6.27
N SER A 234 -3.20 -17.13 7.58
CA SER A 234 -3.32 -16.08 8.59
C SER A 234 -2.34 -16.33 9.74
N SER A 235 -2.08 -15.35 10.59
CA SER A 235 -1.32 -15.53 11.85
C SER A 235 -2.10 -16.35 12.88
N GLU A 236 -3.42 -16.44 12.72
CA GLU A 236 -4.31 -17.25 13.56
C GLU A 236 -4.81 -18.48 12.80
N PRO A 237 -5.12 -19.60 13.48
CA PRO A 237 -5.67 -20.79 12.84
C PRO A 237 -7.01 -20.50 12.16
N VAL A 238 -7.21 -21.07 10.97
CA VAL A 238 -8.42 -20.86 10.16
C VAL A 238 -9.17 -22.16 9.96
N MET A 239 -10.43 -22.22 10.36
CA MET A 239 -11.27 -23.40 10.10
C MET A 239 -11.64 -23.52 8.63
N LEU A 240 -12.11 -22.43 8.02
CA LEU A 240 -12.59 -22.42 6.65
C LEU A 240 -12.15 -21.12 5.99
N SER A 241 -11.23 -21.26 5.05
CA SER A 241 -10.83 -20.18 4.14
C SER A 241 -11.39 -20.49 2.74
N GLU A 242 -12.17 -19.57 2.18
CA GLU A 242 -12.88 -19.76 0.92
C GLU A 242 -12.64 -18.57 -0.01
N PHE A 243 -12.32 -18.89 -1.27
CA PHE A 243 -12.20 -17.90 -2.32
C PHE A 243 -13.23 -18.16 -3.41
N THR A 244 -14.07 -17.17 -3.68
CA THR A 244 -15.07 -17.22 -4.74
C THR A 244 -14.72 -16.22 -5.84
N VAL A 245 -14.74 -16.65 -7.09
CA VAL A 245 -14.68 -15.74 -8.25
C VAL A 245 -15.85 -16.02 -9.17
N GLN A 246 -16.68 -15.02 -9.40
CA GLN A 246 -17.79 -15.08 -10.34
C GLN A 246 -17.55 -14.13 -11.52
N VAL A 247 -17.71 -14.65 -12.73
CA VAL A 247 -17.58 -13.91 -13.99
C VAL A 247 -18.75 -14.24 -14.92
N PRO A 248 -19.10 -13.36 -15.88
CA PRO A 248 -20.01 -13.72 -16.97
C PRO A 248 -19.51 -14.97 -17.71
N GLU A 249 -20.42 -15.81 -18.18
CA GLU A 249 -20.07 -17.11 -18.78
C GLU A 249 -19.17 -17.03 -20.03
N ASP A 250 -19.24 -15.91 -20.75
CA ASP A 250 -18.43 -15.58 -21.93
C ASP A 250 -17.03 -15.05 -21.58
N VAL A 251 -16.77 -14.75 -20.30
CA VAL A 251 -15.48 -14.28 -19.82
C VAL A 251 -14.63 -15.46 -19.35
N LYS A 252 -13.50 -15.66 -20.03
CA LYS A 252 -12.49 -16.63 -19.58
C LYS A 252 -11.76 -16.10 -18.34
N LEU A 253 -11.71 -16.92 -17.30
CA LEU A 253 -10.89 -16.67 -16.12
C LEU A 253 -9.65 -17.56 -16.16
N ASN A 254 -8.48 -16.96 -16.22
CA ASN A 254 -7.19 -17.62 -16.04
C ASN A 254 -6.78 -17.50 -14.56
N TYR A 255 -6.05 -18.48 -14.03
CA TYR A 255 -5.52 -18.43 -12.68
C TYR A 255 -4.23 -19.22 -12.54
N VAL A 256 -3.40 -18.80 -11.59
CA VAL A 256 -2.16 -19.47 -11.21
C VAL A 256 -2.09 -19.62 -9.70
N TYR A 257 -1.32 -20.61 -9.27
CA TYR A 257 -1.13 -20.96 -7.87
C TYR A 257 0.29 -20.68 -7.42
N ARG A 258 0.41 -20.32 -6.14
CA ARG A 258 1.67 -20.21 -5.42
C ARG A 258 1.50 -20.86 -4.04
N ASN A 259 2.40 -21.76 -3.67
CA ASN A 259 2.37 -22.50 -2.39
C ASN A 259 1.04 -23.21 -2.10
N ILE A 260 0.32 -23.62 -3.14
CA ILE A 260 -0.91 -24.40 -3.06
C ILE A 260 -0.55 -25.88 -3.27
N PRO A 261 -1.14 -26.83 -2.51
CA PRO A 261 -0.92 -28.25 -2.73
C PRO A 261 -1.32 -28.73 -4.13
N ASP A 262 -0.64 -29.76 -4.62
CA ASP A 262 -0.97 -30.39 -5.90
C ASP A 262 -2.41 -30.91 -5.92
N GLY A 263 -3.06 -30.81 -7.07
CA GLY A 263 -4.45 -31.25 -7.26
C GLY A 263 -5.51 -30.31 -6.67
N PHE A 264 -5.13 -29.17 -6.09
CA PHE A 264 -6.09 -28.17 -5.64
C PHE A 264 -6.78 -27.48 -6.83
N THR A 265 -8.07 -27.73 -7.00
CA THR A 265 -8.87 -27.18 -8.11
C THR A 265 -10.16 -26.56 -7.58
N PRO A 266 -10.70 -25.53 -8.25
CA PRO A 266 -11.97 -24.96 -7.84
C PRO A 266 -13.13 -25.91 -8.15
N GLU A 267 -14.17 -25.86 -7.32
CA GLU A 267 -15.51 -26.22 -7.78
C GLU A 267 -16.01 -25.18 -8.77
N VAL A 268 -16.56 -25.62 -9.90
CA VAL A 268 -17.09 -24.73 -10.94
C VAL A 268 -18.60 -24.90 -11.05
N LYS A 269 -19.33 -23.79 -10.92
CA LYS A 269 -20.80 -23.75 -10.97
C LYS A 269 -21.25 -22.77 -12.03
N TYR A 270 -22.35 -23.12 -12.69
CA TYR A 270 -23.00 -22.29 -13.70
C TYR A 270 -24.41 -21.96 -13.22
N ASP A 271 -24.73 -20.66 -13.15
CA ASP A 271 -26.06 -20.19 -12.78
C ASP A 271 -26.37 -18.88 -13.50
N LYS A 272 -27.55 -18.79 -14.13
CA LYS A 272 -28.08 -17.55 -14.75
C LYS A 272 -27.09 -16.78 -15.63
N GLY A 273 -26.32 -17.48 -16.47
CA GLY A 273 -25.34 -16.89 -17.39
C GLY A 273 -24.05 -16.39 -16.72
N MET A 274 -23.80 -16.85 -15.50
CA MET A 274 -22.57 -16.59 -14.72
C MET A 274 -21.84 -17.89 -14.45
N LYS A 275 -20.51 -17.84 -14.50
CA LYS A 275 -19.62 -18.92 -14.10
C LYS A 275 -18.94 -18.56 -12.79
N THR A 276 -19.04 -19.44 -11.80
CA THR A 276 -18.50 -19.26 -10.44
C THR A 276 -17.47 -20.32 -10.14
N TYR A 277 -16.29 -19.90 -9.70
CA TYR A 277 -15.19 -20.74 -9.25
C TYR A 277 -15.08 -20.60 -7.73
N VAL A 278 -15.03 -21.72 -7.00
CA VAL A 278 -14.92 -21.73 -5.54
C VAL A 278 -13.75 -22.61 -5.14
N TRP A 279 -12.77 -22.02 -4.46
CA TRP A 279 -11.66 -22.72 -3.83
C TRP A 279 -11.85 -22.73 -2.32
N THR A 280 -11.57 -23.86 -1.68
CA THR A 280 -11.82 -24.02 -0.24
C THR A 280 -10.65 -24.72 0.44
N MET A 281 -10.09 -24.09 1.46
CA MET A 281 -9.15 -24.71 2.40
C MET A 281 -9.82 -24.85 3.77
N LYS A 282 -9.55 -25.96 4.44
CA LYS A 282 -10.11 -26.28 5.75
C LYS A 282 -9.00 -26.57 6.75
N ASP A 283 -9.25 -26.19 8.00
CA ASP A 283 -8.37 -26.41 9.15
C ASP A 283 -6.90 -26.01 8.85
N VAL A 284 -6.72 -24.78 8.34
CA VAL A 284 -5.42 -24.19 8.01
C VAL A 284 -4.69 -23.80 9.29
N ASP A 285 -3.47 -24.29 9.44
CA ASP A 285 -2.59 -23.96 10.56
C ASP A 285 -2.11 -22.50 10.50
N PRO A 286 -1.86 -21.86 11.66
CA PRO A 286 -1.40 -20.48 11.70
C PRO A 286 0.01 -20.33 11.14
N MET A 287 0.27 -19.17 10.55
CA MET A 287 1.61 -18.76 10.18
C MET A 287 2.42 -18.39 11.41
N ILE A 288 3.58 -19.03 11.58
CA ILE A 288 4.54 -18.65 12.61
C ILE A 288 5.46 -17.58 12.01
N SER A 289 5.41 -16.37 12.54
CA SER A 289 6.32 -15.29 12.13
C SER A 289 7.68 -15.49 12.79
N GLU A 290 8.73 -15.46 11.99
CA GLU A 290 10.11 -15.53 12.47
C GLU A 290 10.88 -14.26 12.08
N PRO A 291 11.86 -13.81 12.89
CA PRO A 291 12.75 -12.74 12.46
C PRO A 291 13.40 -13.09 11.12
N TYR A 292 13.31 -12.16 10.17
CA TYR A 292 13.84 -12.34 8.80
C TYR A 292 13.16 -13.43 7.96
N SER A 293 11.98 -13.94 8.35
CA SER A 293 11.20 -14.80 7.46
C SER A 293 10.83 -14.06 6.17
N PRO A 294 10.64 -14.78 5.04
CA PRO A 294 10.07 -14.18 3.83
C PRO A 294 8.72 -13.50 4.11
N GLY A 295 8.37 -12.51 3.29
CA GLY A 295 7.08 -11.83 3.39
C GLY A 295 5.89 -12.78 3.17
N TYR A 296 4.72 -12.42 3.69
CA TYR A 296 3.50 -13.25 3.64
C TYR A 296 3.23 -13.89 2.26
N TYR A 297 3.30 -13.10 1.18
CA TYR A 297 2.99 -13.58 -0.18
C TYR A 297 4.02 -14.56 -0.77
N GLU A 298 5.16 -14.78 -0.10
CA GLU A 298 6.17 -15.78 -0.51
C GLU A 298 5.91 -17.15 0.10
N ILE A 299 5.17 -17.22 1.20
CA ILE A 299 4.92 -18.46 1.95
C ILE A 299 3.43 -18.83 1.98
N ALA A 300 2.53 -17.85 1.87
CA ALA A 300 1.10 -18.10 1.87
C ALA A 300 0.67 -18.89 0.63
N PRO A 301 -0.25 -19.86 0.77
CA PRO A 301 -0.99 -20.41 -0.35
C PRO A 301 -1.84 -19.29 -0.96
N VAL A 302 -1.56 -18.93 -2.20
CA VAL A 302 -2.17 -17.78 -2.89
C VAL A 302 -2.67 -18.19 -4.26
N ILE A 303 -3.86 -17.70 -4.60
CA ILE A 303 -4.42 -17.75 -5.94
C ILE A 303 -4.40 -16.34 -6.53
N LYS A 304 -3.93 -16.25 -7.77
CA LYS A 304 -4.02 -15.03 -8.58
C LYS A 304 -4.77 -15.36 -9.86
N CYS A 305 -5.77 -14.55 -10.17
CA CYS A 305 -6.63 -14.70 -11.33
C CYS A 305 -6.51 -13.50 -12.26
N SER A 306 -6.85 -13.71 -13.53
CA SER A 306 -6.87 -12.67 -14.56
C SER A 306 -7.86 -13.01 -15.66
N THR A 307 -8.56 -12.00 -16.17
CA THR A 307 -9.33 -12.12 -17.41
C THR A 307 -8.47 -12.02 -18.66
N LEU A 308 -7.21 -11.60 -18.53
CA LEU A 308 -6.27 -11.52 -19.63
C LEU A 308 -5.57 -12.84 -19.86
N SER A 309 -5.34 -13.16 -21.14
CA SER A 309 -4.67 -14.40 -21.54
C SER A 309 -3.16 -14.23 -21.75
N SER A 310 -2.68 -13.00 -21.98
CA SER A 310 -1.25 -12.70 -22.09
C SER A 310 -0.94 -11.28 -21.60
N TRP A 311 0.34 -11.02 -21.35
CA TRP A 311 0.82 -9.68 -21.00
C TRP A 311 0.73 -8.70 -22.17
N ASP A 312 0.65 -9.16 -23.41
CA ASP A 312 0.67 -8.30 -24.60
C ASP A 312 -0.49 -7.29 -24.59
N GLU A 313 -1.70 -7.75 -24.23
CA GLU A 313 -2.86 -6.86 -24.14
C GLU A 313 -2.67 -5.79 -23.05
N PHE A 314 -2.12 -6.19 -21.90
CA PHE A 314 -1.82 -5.28 -20.79
C PHE A 314 -0.77 -4.25 -21.19
N LEU A 315 0.35 -4.70 -21.76
CA LEU A 315 1.46 -3.86 -22.16
C LEU A 315 1.07 -2.93 -23.31
N LYS A 316 0.25 -3.37 -24.27
CA LYS A 316 -0.26 -2.51 -25.34
C LYS A 316 -1.18 -1.40 -24.79
N TRP A 317 -2.03 -1.72 -23.83
CA TRP A 317 -2.86 -0.72 -23.15
C TRP A 317 -1.99 0.29 -22.37
N GLU A 318 -0.97 -0.19 -21.66
CA GLU A 318 -0.03 0.66 -20.93
C GLU A 318 0.82 1.54 -21.88
N LYS A 319 1.28 0.98 -23.00
CA LYS A 319 2.02 1.66 -24.07
C LYS A 319 1.27 2.87 -24.60
N GLY A 320 -0.04 2.74 -24.85
CA GLY A 320 -0.85 3.85 -25.36
C GLY A 320 -0.79 5.09 -24.46
N PHE A 321 -0.70 4.92 -23.14
CA PHE A 321 -0.51 6.06 -22.25
C PHE A 321 0.88 6.69 -22.40
N LEU A 322 1.93 5.88 -22.46
CA LEU A 322 3.31 6.36 -22.53
C LEU A 322 3.59 7.08 -23.85
N GLU A 323 3.06 6.60 -24.98
CA GLU A 323 3.25 7.24 -26.28
C GLU A 323 2.71 8.68 -26.32
N GLU A 324 1.57 8.93 -25.67
CA GLU A 324 0.96 10.27 -25.57
C GLU A 324 1.67 11.20 -24.57
N ARG A 325 2.51 10.65 -23.67
CA ARG A 325 3.10 11.37 -22.54
C ARG A 325 4.60 11.62 -22.69
N VAL A 326 5.31 10.70 -23.36
CA VAL A 326 6.73 10.83 -23.70
C VAL A 326 6.87 11.67 -24.97
N VAL A 327 6.49 12.94 -24.87
CA VAL A 327 6.48 13.91 -25.97
C VAL A 327 7.46 15.03 -25.68
N ALA A 328 8.40 15.25 -26.60
CA ALA A 328 9.31 16.39 -26.57
C ALA A 328 8.63 17.61 -27.23
N THR A 329 7.81 18.34 -26.45
CA THR A 329 7.27 19.63 -26.90
C THR A 329 8.39 20.65 -27.09
N ASP A 330 8.12 21.78 -27.74
CA ASP A 330 9.16 22.81 -27.95
C ASP A 330 9.69 23.36 -26.62
N TYR A 331 8.85 23.46 -25.58
CA TYR A 331 9.28 23.81 -24.23
C TYR A 331 10.24 22.77 -23.62
N VAL A 332 9.97 21.47 -23.82
CA VAL A 332 10.87 20.40 -23.38
C VAL A 332 12.18 20.44 -24.16
N LYS A 333 12.14 20.67 -25.48
CA LYS A 333 13.34 20.78 -26.33
C LYS A 333 14.25 21.93 -25.90
N GLU A 334 13.69 23.13 -25.76
CA GLU A 334 14.42 24.33 -25.35
C GLU A 334 15.12 24.12 -24.01
N LYS A 335 14.38 23.65 -23.01
CA LYS A 335 14.96 23.38 -21.70
C LYS A 335 16.02 22.29 -21.75
N THR A 336 15.84 21.25 -22.58
CA THR A 336 16.85 20.20 -22.74
C THR A 336 18.15 20.77 -23.32
N HIS A 337 18.07 21.59 -24.36
CA HIS A 337 19.24 22.23 -24.98
C HIS A 337 19.99 23.15 -24.00
N GLU A 338 19.27 23.87 -23.15
CA GLU A 338 19.85 24.67 -22.06
C GLU A 338 20.63 23.79 -21.08
N ILE A 339 20.02 22.70 -20.58
CA ILE A 339 20.63 21.80 -19.60
C ILE A 339 21.93 21.18 -20.15
N VAL A 340 21.92 20.76 -21.42
CA VAL A 340 23.05 20.04 -22.01
C VAL A 340 24.13 20.95 -22.61
N LYS A 341 23.98 22.28 -22.49
CA LYS A 341 24.94 23.24 -23.02
C LYS A 341 26.36 22.92 -22.56
N GLY A 342 27.30 22.90 -23.51
CA GLY A 342 28.71 22.62 -23.26
C GLY A 342 29.08 21.16 -22.98
N ALA A 343 28.12 20.22 -23.00
CA ALA A 343 28.44 18.79 -23.02
C ALA A 343 28.97 18.38 -24.41
N LYS A 344 30.03 17.56 -24.43
CA LYS A 344 30.75 17.12 -25.62
C LYS A 344 30.28 15.74 -26.11
N THR A 345 29.77 14.90 -25.21
CA THR A 345 29.36 13.52 -25.51
C THR A 345 27.91 13.27 -25.12
N LYS A 346 27.28 12.24 -25.72
CA LYS A 346 25.92 11.82 -25.34
C LYS A 346 25.82 11.37 -23.89
N GLU A 347 26.86 10.70 -23.39
CA GLU A 347 27.03 10.36 -21.97
C GLU A 347 26.97 11.61 -21.08
N GLU A 348 27.74 12.65 -21.40
CA GLU A 348 27.73 13.91 -20.64
C GLU A 348 26.38 14.63 -20.71
N GLN A 349 25.72 14.61 -21.87
CA GLN A 349 24.36 15.17 -22.03
C GLN A 349 23.37 14.43 -21.12
N LEU A 350 23.42 13.10 -21.12
CA LEU A 350 22.55 12.24 -20.34
C LEU A 350 22.77 12.43 -18.82
N ALA A 351 24.02 12.44 -18.38
CA ALA A 351 24.38 12.67 -16.97
C ALA A 351 23.91 14.05 -16.48
N LYS A 352 24.07 15.11 -17.30
CA LYS A 352 23.58 16.45 -16.97
C LYS A 352 22.06 16.48 -16.81
N ILE A 353 21.33 15.87 -17.73
CA ILE A 353 19.87 15.79 -17.63
C ILE A 353 19.47 15.00 -16.37
N TYR A 354 20.11 13.86 -16.12
CA TYR A 354 19.85 13.01 -14.96
C TYR A 354 19.99 13.79 -13.66
N HIS A 355 21.13 14.43 -13.42
CA HIS A 355 21.36 15.26 -12.23
C HIS A 355 20.44 16.49 -12.18
N TRP A 356 20.14 17.11 -13.31
CA TRP A 356 19.22 18.24 -13.34
C TRP A 356 17.81 17.83 -12.86
N LEU A 357 17.29 16.67 -13.29
CA LEU A 357 16.00 16.17 -12.81
C LEU A 357 15.99 15.92 -11.30
N GLN A 358 17.07 15.36 -10.75
CA GLN A 358 17.19 15.12 -9.32
C GLN A 358 17.11 16.41 -8.51
N GLN A 359 17.77 17.47 -8.99
CA GLN A 359 17.89 18.75 -8.28
C GLN A 359 16.72 19.70 -8.53
N ASN A 360 16.00 19.56 -9.65
CA ASN A 360 15.01 20.56 -10.10
C ASN A 360 13.58 20.01 -10.19
N ILE A 361 13.37 18.70 -10.03
CA ILE A 361 12.05 18.07 -10.04
C ILE A 361 11.85 17.35 -8.72
N ARG A 362 11.06 17.97 -7.82
CA ARG A 362 10.76 17.43 -6.50
C ARG A 362 9.92 16.16 -6.61
N TYR A 363 10.27 15.12 -5.85
CA TYR A 363 9.43 13.94 -5.76
C TYR A 363 8.14 14.26 -4.99
N LEU A 364 7.00 14.16 -5.66
CA LEU A 364 5.69 14.36 -5.04
C LEU A 364 4.65 13.50 -5.76
N SER A 365 4.15 12.49 -5.06
CA SER A 365 3.12 11.61 -5.58
C SER A 365 1.73 12.10 -5.18
N ILE A 366 0.96 12.62 -6.14
CA ILE A 366 -0.40 13.09 -5.91
C ILE A 366 -1.37 12.07 -6.48
N LYS A 367 -1.78 11.08 -5.68
CA LYS A 367 -2.63 9.98 -6.15
C LYS A 367 -4.09 10.43 -6.26
N SER A 368 -4.57 10.57 -7.50
CA SER A 368 -5.92 11.05 -7.84
C SER A 368 -6.60 10.25 -8.97
N GLY A 369 -5.96 9.18 -9.47
CA GLY A 369 -6.50 8.28 -10.48
C GLY A 369 -5.39 7.51 -11.22
N ILE A 370 -5.71 6.87 -12.34
CA ILE A 370 -4.71 6.11 -13.13
C ILE A 370 -3.57 6.99 -13.66
N GLY A 371 -3.87 8.24 -14.02
CA GLY A 371 -2.89 9.20 -14.54
C GLY A 371 -1.81 9.61 -13.55
N SER A 372 -2.08 9.56 -12.24
CA SER A 372 -1.09 9.85 -11.20
C SER A 372 -0.71 8.62 -10.36
N GLY A 373 -1.41 7.50 -10.58
CA GLY A 373 -1.19 6.23 -9.89
C GLY A 373 -0.32 5.25 -10.67
N TRP A 374 -0.42 5.26 -11.99
CA TRP A 374 0.19 4.24 -12.87
C TRP A 374 0.82 4.81 -14.14
N SER A 375 0.09 5.66 -14.89
CA SER A 375 0.50 6.06 -16.24
C SER A 375 1.26 7.39 -16.34
N GLY A 376 1.32 8.17 -15.25
CA GLY A 376 2.00 9.46 -15.19
C GLY A 376 1.34 10.59 -15.99
N HIS A 377 1.95 11.76 -15.90
CA HIS A 377 1.59 12.97 -16.61
C HIS A 377 2.44 13.13 -17.88
N LYS A 378 2.01 14.02 -18.78
CA LYS A 378 2.82 14.41 -19.94
C LYS A 378 4.12 15.06 -19.47
N ALA A 379 5.24 14.79 -20.15
CA ALA A 379 6.56 15.34 -19.80
C ALA A 379 6.55 16.86 -19.56
N GLU A 380 5.88 17.61 -20.43
CA GLU A 380 5.76 19.06 -20.29
C GLU A 380 5.11 19.50 -18.96
N ILE A 381 4.14 18.75 -18.44
CA ILE A 381 3.45 19.06 -17.18
C ILE A 381 4.40 18.90 -16.00
N THR A 382 5.10 17.77 -15.92
CA THR A 382 6.13 17.53 -14.91
C THR A 382 7.19 18.64 -14.95
N LEU A 383 7.62 19.05 -16.15
CA LEU A 383 8.62 20.08 -16.33
C LEU A 383 8.16 21.47 -15.88
N LYS A 384 6.90 21.84 -16.17
CA LYS A 384 6.28 23.11 -15.76
C LYS A 384 6.06 23.15 -14.25
N ASN A 385 5.54 22.06 -13.68
CA ASN A 385 5.19 21.98 -12.27
C ASN A 385 6.40 21.85 -11.34
N LYS A 386 7.55 21.37 -11.85
CA LYS A 386 8.76 21.08 -11.05
C LYS A 386 8.55 20.01 -9.98
N PHE A 387 7.54 19.16 -10.14
CA PHE A 387 7.32 18.00 -9.29
C PHE A 387 6.64 16.87 -10.07
N GLY A 388 6.80 15.64 -9.57
CA GLY A 388 6.15 14.43 -10.07
C GLY A 388 6.60 13.20 -9.27
N ASP A 389 5.97 12.05 -9.49
CA ASP A 389 6.41 10.78 -8.90
C ASP A 389 7.34 9.97 -9.81
N CYS A 390 7.54 8.69 -9.49
CA CYS A 390 8.48 7.81 -10.19
C CYS A 390 8.25 7.75 -11.70
N ILE A 391 7.00 7.57 -12.13
CA ILE A 391 6.66 7.47 -13.55
C ILE A 391 6.72 8.85 -14.24
N ASP A 392 6.34 9.92 -13.55
CA ASP A 392 6.43 11.30 -14.09
C ASP A 392 7.87 11.69 -14.43
N LYS A 393 8.82 11.37 -13.53
CA LYS A 393 10.25 11.66 -13.73
C LYS A 393 10.84 10.78 -14.84
N ALA A 394 10.46 9.50 -14.90
CA ALA A 394 10.85 8.59 -15.98
C ALA A 394 10.35 9.06 -17.36
N ILE A 395 9.10 9.55 -17.45
CA ILE A 395 8.51 10.11 -18.67
C ILE A 395 9.25 11.38 -19.11
N LEU A 396 9.50 12.32 -18.18
CA LEU A 396 10.22 13.55 -18.48
C LEU A 396 11.64 13.26 -18.97
N PHE A 397 12.37 12.38 -18.27
CA PHE A 397 13.71 11.97 -18.66
C PHE A 397 13.73 11.35 -20.05
N SER A 398 12.75 10.49 -20.35
CA SER A 398 12.62 9.85 -21.66
C SER A 398 12.31 10.84 -22.78
N ALA A 399 11.48 11.86 -22.51
CA ALA A 399 11.20 12.92 -23.48
C ALA A 399 12.44 13.79 -23.75
N MET A 400 13.23 14.13 -22.73
CA MET A 400 14.50 14.86 -22.91
C MET A 400 15.54 13.99 -23.65
N GLY A 401 15.58 12.68 -23.40
CA GLY A 401 16.40 11.72 -24.13
C GLY A 401 16.16 11.75 -25.65
N LYS A 402 14.90 11.84 -26.08
CA LYS A 402 14.54 11.99 -27.51
C LYS A 402 15.18 13.23 -28.15
N VAL A 403 15.28 14.35 -27.42
CA VAL A 403 15.88 15.60 -27.92
C VAL A 403 17.37 15.44 -28.18
N ILE A 404 18.06 14.70 -27.31
CA ILE A 404 19.49 14.40 -27.48
C ILE A 404 19.75 13.14 -28.32
N GLY A 405 18.73 12.54 -28.94
CA GLY A 405 18.89 11.34 -29.77
C GLY A 405 19.34 10.10 -29.00
N VAL A 406 19.03 10.01 -27.70
CA VAL A 406 19.28 8.83 -26.86
C VAL A 406 17.94 8.13 -26.61
N LYS A 407 17.85 6.83 -26.92
CA LYS A 407 16.64 6.06 -26.65
C LYS A 407 16.59 5.74 -25.15
N ILE A 408 15.55 6.23 -24.48
CA ILE A 408 15.26 5.99 -23.08
C ILE A 408 13.79 5.56 -22.99
N VAL A 409 13.51 4.46 -22.31
CA VAL A 409 12.16 3.93 -22.15
C VAL A 409 11.78 3.84 -20.68
N PRO A 410 10.62 4.38 -20.24
CA PRO A 410 10.10 4.15 -18.91
C PRO A 410 9.75 2.67 -18.73
N ILE A 411 10.09 2.12 -17.56
CA ILE A 411 9.76 0.76 -17.16
C ILE A 411 9.12 0.76 -15.78
N GLY A 412 8.13 -0.10 -15.57
CA GLY A 412 7.47 -0.29 -14.28
C GLY A 412 7.89 -1.61 -13.63
N LEU A 413 8.02 -1.64 -12.31
CA LEU A 413 8.48 -2.82 -11.59
C LEU A 413 7.86 -2.95 -10.20
N LEU A 414 7.88 -4.17 -9.68
CA LEU A 414 7.71 -4.45 -8.26
C LEU A 414 9.09 -4.54 -7.61
N THR A 415 9.38 -3.69 -6.64
CA THR A 415 10.63 -3.78 -5.87
C THR A 415 10.74 -5.12 -5.14
N ASN A 416 11.96 -5.61 -4.96
CA ASN A 416 12.25 -6.89 -4.31
C ASN A 416 11.99 -6.89 -2.78
N THR A 417 11.55 -5.77 -2.22
CA THR A 417 11.27 -5.57 -0.79
C THR A 417 9.89 -6.04 -0.35
N THR A 418 8.97 -6.31 -1.29
CA THR A 418 7.59 -6.68 -0.94
C THR A 418 7.37 -8.20 -1.07
N TYR A 419 7.47 -8.71 -2.30
CA TYR A 419 7.41 -10.12 -2.67
C TYR A 419 7.77 -10.25 -4.16
N LYS A 420 8.12 -11.44 -4.60
CA LYS A 420 8.40 -11.75 -6.00
C LYS A 420 7.13 -11.65 -6.82
N ALA A 421 7.09 -10.67 -7.72
CA ALA A 421 6.01 -10.48 -8.67
C ALA A 421 5.69 -11.78 -9.43
N GLU A 422 4.40 -11.99 -9.69
CA GLU A 422 3.91 -13.19 -10.36
C GLU A 422 3.68 -12.90 -11.85
N TYR A 423 4.66 -13.21 -12.68
CA TYR A 423 4.61 -12.94 -14.12
C TYR A 423 4.01 -14.05 -14.96
N ARG A 424 3.63 -15.20 -14.38
CA ARG A 424 2.89 -16.24 -15.11
C ARG A 424 1.47 -15.80 -15.47
N ILE A 425 0.96 -14.73 -14.86
CA ILE A 425 -0.37 -14.20 -15.11
C ILE A 425 -0.38 -12.65 -15.15
N PRO A 426 -1.07 -12.01 -16.12
CA PRO A 426 -1.14 -10.55 -16.20
C PRO A 426 -1.91 -9.92 -15.04
N GLN A 427 -1.37 -8.86 -14.45
CA GLN A 427 -1.95 -8.13 -13.33
C GLN A 427 -1.30 -6.76 -13.11
N PHE A 428 -1.91 -5.90 -12.29
CA PHE A 428 -1.26 -4.71 -11.74
C PHE A 428 -0.35 -5.11 -10.56
N ASN A 429 0.96 -5.14 -10.78
CA ASN A 429 1.96 -5.55 -9.79
C ASN A 429 3.10 -4.54 -9.60
N ASN A 430 3.12 -3.38 -10.27
CA ASN A 430 4.20 -2.41 -10.11
C ASN A 430 3.97 -1.52 -8.89
N ASN A 431 5.04 -1.22 -8.14
CA ASN A 431 5.06 -0.21 -7.08
C ASN A 431 6.09 0.90 -7.34
N HIS A 432 6.95 0.74 -8.36
CA HIS A 432 7.97 1.71 -8.74
C HIS A 432 8.13 1.80 -10.26
N ALA A 433 8.77 2.88 -10.73
CA ALA A 433 9.07 3.10 -12.13
C ALA A 433 10.42 3.80 -12.31
N ILE A 434 11.23 3.28 -13.24
CA ILE A 434 12.55 3.81 -13.59
C ILE A 434 12.70 3.86 -15.11
N VAL A 435 13.92 3.99 -15.64
CA VAL A 435 14.15 3.92 -17.09
C VAL A 435 15.19 2.88 -17.49
N LYS A 436 15.05 2.37 -18.72
CA LYS A 436 16.11 1.68 -19.46
C LYS A 436 16.66 2.62 -20.53
N VAL A 437 17.97 2.79 -20.54
CA VAL A 437 18.72 3.67 -21.45
C VAL A 437 19.46 2.82 -22.48
N TYR A 438 19.49 3.26 -23.73
CA TYR A 438 20.31 2.71 -24.81
C TYR A 438 21.33 3.75 -25.29
N LEU A 439 22.61 3.46 -25.11
CA LEU A 439 23.72 4.35 -25.45
C LEU A 439 24.89 3.54 -26.00
N ASP A 440 25.44 3.94 -27.15
CA ASP A 440 26.64 3.33 -27.77
C ASP A 440 26.60 1.80 -27.89
N GLY A 441 25.44 1.26 -28.29
CA GLY A 441 25.22 -0.18 -28.47
C GLY A 441 25.02 -0.97 -27.18
N LYS A 442 25.05 -0.31 -26.01
CA LYS A 442 24.79 -0.91 -24.70
C LYS A 442 23.44 -0.46 -24.15
N SER A 443 22.91 -1.21 -23.19
CA SER A 443 21.77 -0.77 -22.40
C SER A 443 22.01 -0.92 -20.91
N PHE A 444 21.50 0.02 -20.13
CA PHE A 444 21.60 0.02 -18.66
C PHE A 444 20.35 0.69 -18.06
N PHE A 445 20.22 0.62 -16.73
CA PHE A 445 19.07 1.16 -16.01
C PHE A 445 19.47 2.39 -15.19
N LEU A 446 18.56 3.35 -15.05
CA LEU A 446 18.73 4.52 -14.19
C LEU A 446 17.45 4.80 -13.41
N ASP A 447 17.60 5.07 -12.12
CA ASP A 447 16.51 5.56 -11.28
C ASP A 447 16.57 7.08 -11.17
N THR A 448 15.54 7.76 -11.68
CA THR A 448 15.43 9.22 -11.68
C THR A 448 14.76 9.80 -10.43
N THR A 449 14.39 8.96 -9.46
CA THR A 449 13.55 9.37 -8.33
C THR A 449 14.29 10.04 -7.19
N SER A 450 15.55 9.67 -6.96
CA SER A 450 16.37 10.28 -5.91
C SER A 450 16.75 11.72 -6.22
N GLU A 451 17.22 12.43 -5.20
CA GLU A 451 17.70 13.80 -5.27
C GLU A 451 19.23 13.86 -5.41
N ASN A 452 19.97 12.79 -5.11
CA ASN A 452 21.44 12.82 -5.00
C ASN A 452 22.18 11.56 -5.48
N TYR A 453 21.57 10.73 -6.31
CA TYR A 453 22.24 9.57 -6.89
C TYR A 453 23.36 9.95 -7.86
N ARG A 454 24.49 9.24 -7.77
CA ARG A 454 25.57 9.32 -8.76
C ARG A 454 25.08 8.83 -10.12
N TYR A 455 25.67 9.32 -11.20
CA TYR A 455 25.44 8.75 -12.52
C TYR A 455 26.52 7.71 -12.84
N PRO A 456 26.19 6.55 -13.44
CA PRO A 456 24.85 5.93 -13.50
C PRO A 456 24.51 5.23 -12.17
N TYR A 457 23.23 5.22 -11.76
CA TYR A 457 22.77 4.50 -10.56
C TYR A 457 21.26 4.21 -10.59
N PHE A 458 20.88 3.13 -9.91
CA PHE A 458 19.52 2.76 -9.53
C PHE A 458 19.58 2.02 -8.18
N ARG A 459 18.45 1.97 -7.47
CA ARG A 459 18.37 1.49 -6.08
C ARG A 459 18.43 -0.05 -6.00
N ASP A 460 18.90 -0.56 -4.88
CA ASP A 460 19.14 -1.98 -4.62
C ASP A 460 17.86 -2.85 -4.60
N ASP A 461 16.75 -2.25 -4.21
CA ASP A 461 15.43 -2.87 -4.25
C ASP A 461 14.83 -2.99 -5.67
N ASP A 462 15.47 -2.40 -6.69
CA ASP A 462 15.14 -2.60 -8.11
C ASP A 462 15.93 -3.76 -8.74
N HIS A 463 16.83 -4.40 -7.99
CA HIS A 463 17.73 -5.42 -8.53
C HIS A 463 17.07 -6.81 -8.55
N GLY A 464 17.37 -7.59 -9.59
CA GLY A 464 16.95 -8.99 -9.68
C GLY A 464 15.46 -9.19 -9.94
N VAL A 465 14.77 -8.18 -10.50
CA VAL A 465 13.31 -8.18 -10.71
C VAL A 465 12.94 -8.18 -12.20
N GLN A 466 11.78 -8.75 -12.49
CA GLN A 466 11.13 -8.61 -13.79
C GLN A 466 10.43 -7.25 -13.88
N VAL A 467 10.38 -6.68 -15.09
CA VAL A 467 9.87 -5.32 -15.30
C VAL A 467 8.95 -5.24 -16.51
N HIS A 468 7.94 -4.37 -16.44
CA HIS A 468 7.10 -4.02 -17.57
C HIS A 468 7.87 -3.05 -18.45
N ASN A 469 8.03 -3.39 -19.72
CA ASN A 469 8.59 -2.49 -20.73
C ASN A 469 7.53 -2.27 -21.83
N PRO A 470 6.54 -1.39 -21.59
CA PRO A 470 5.38 -1.28 -22.48
C PRO A 470 5.74 -0.75 -23.86
N LEU A 471 6.71 0.17 -23.95
CA LEU A 471 7.16 0.72 -25.24
C LEU A 471 7.86 -0.32 -26.13
N GLU A 472 8.40 -1.39 -25.54
CA GLU A 472 8.97 -2.54 -26.27
C GLU A 472 8.06 -3.76 -26.23
N GLU A 473 6.85 -3.64 -25.67
CA GLU A 473 5.83 -4.69 -25.58
C GLU A 473 6.37 -6.02 -25.03
N LYS A 474 7.23 -5.96 -24.01
CA LYS A 474 7.79 -7.15 -23.36
C LYS A 474 7.89 -7.01 -21.85
N ILE A 475 7.97 -8.16 -21.18
CA ILE A 475 8.48 -8.25 -19.81
C ILE A 475 10.01 -8.40 -19.90
N ASP A 476 10.74 -7.45 -19.34
CA ASP A 476 12.21 -7.44 -19.29
C ASP A 476 12.70 -7.88 -17.91
N TYR A 477 14.01 -7.91 -17.69
CA TYR A 477 14.62 -8.28 -16.41
C TYR A 477 15.78 -7.36 -16.06
N ILE A 478 15.78 -6.86 -14.82
CA ILE A 478 16.92 -6.16 -14.23
C ILE A 478 17.80 -7.21 -13.53
N PRO A 479 19.04 -7.44 -13.99
CA PRO A 479 19.93 -8.40 -13.35
C PRO A 479 20.36 -7.94 -11.96
N LEU A 480 20.81 -8.89 -11.14
CA LEU A 480 21.60 -8.54 -9.98
C LEU A 480 22.93 -7.91 -10.46
N PRO A 481 23.44 -6.86 -9.78
CA PRO A 481 24.77 -6.35 -10.06
C PRO A 481 25.83 -7.42 -9.80
N ASP A 482 27.00 -7.30 -10.43
CA ASP A 482 28.14 -8.15 -10.07
C ASP A 482 28.47 -7.89 -8.59
N PRO A 483 28.69 -8.91 -7.74
CA PRO A 483 29.07 -8.70 -6.34
C PRO A 483 30.29 -7.80 -6.11
N LYS A 484 31.07 -7.50 -7.16
CA LYS A 484 32.23 -6.60 -7.13
C LYS A 484 31.88 -5.12 -7.37
N ASP A 485 30.69 -4.83 -7.89
CA ASP A 485 30.16 -3.48 -8.15
C ASP A 485 29.41 -2.93 -6.91
#